data_AF-A0A942HM37-F1
#
_entry.id   AF-A0A942HM37-F1
#
_cell.length_a   1.000
_cell.length_b   1.000
_cell.length_c   1.000
_cell.angle_alpha   90.00
_cell.angle_beta   90.00
_cell.angle_gamma   90.00
#
_symmetry.space_group_name_H-M   'P 1'
#
loop_
_entity.id
_entity.type
_entity.pdbx_description
1 polymer ?
#
loop_
_entity_poly.entity_id
_entity_poly.type
_entity_poly.pdbx_seq_one_letter_code
_entity_poly.pdbx_strand_id
1 'polypeptide(L)'
;MNTGPAPRRLLARGAASFRRLALALSLSLVALAAFGAAGANAHLYWAGYANTSIHRTTTSGVEETQELVPGTERATGVAVDAGHIYWANRPAEMIARANLDGGEVETEWIKGAAGVFAVAVDAGHVYWTNDTTETIGRANLAGGEVEP
;
A
#
# COMPACT_ATOMS: atom_id res chain seq x y z
N MET A 1 -32.22 -62.65 -18.09
CA MET A 1 -30.95 -63.30 -18.48
C MET A 1 -30.23 -62.39 -19.47
N ASN A 2 -28.93 -62.20 -19.26
CA ASN A 2 -27.98 -61.46 -20.10
C ASN A 2 -27.91 -59.92 -19.90
N THR A 3 -27.24 -59.48 -18.84
CA THR A 3 -26.59 -58.16 -18.75
C THR A 3 -25.09 -58.37 -18.95
N GLY A 4 -24.49 -57.63 -19.88
CA GLY A 4 -23.13 -57.86 -20.42
C GLY A 4 -21.98 -57.79 -19.40
N PRO A 5 -20.75 -58.10 -19.84
CA PRO A 5 -19.61 -58.29 -18.94
C PRO A 5 -19.17 -57.00 -18.26
N ALA A 6 -18.84 -57.14 -16.97
CA ALA A 6 -18.29 -56.11 -16.10
C ALA A 6 -16.92 -55.59 -16.58
N PRO A 7 -16.56 -54.32 -16.27
CA PRO A 7 -15.32 -53.74 -16.73
C PRO A 7 -14.09 -54.29 -15.98
N ARG A 8 -12.98 -54.43 -16.71
CA ARG A 8 -11.68 -54.94 -16.24
C ARG A 8 -11.04 -53.98 -15.23
N ARG A 9 -10.62 -54.51 -14.07
CA ARG A 9 -9.67 -53.85 -13.15
C ARG A 9 -8.29 -53.81 -13.79
N LEU A 10 -7.75 -52.62 -14.03
CA LEU A 10 -6.32 -52.44 -14.28
C LEU A 10 -5.62 -52.05 -12.98
N LEU A 11 -4.53 -52.75 -12.68
CA LEU A 11 -3.67 -52.61 -11.52
C LEU A 11 -2.94 -51.26 -11.51
N ALA A 12 -2.75 -50.74 -10.31
CA ALA A 12 -1.87 -49.62 -10.02
C ALA A 12 -0.42 -49.91 -10.48
N ARG A 13 0.22 -48.93 -11.12
CA ARG A 13 1.68 -48.86 -11.24
C ARG A 13 2.15 -47.42 -11.03
N GLY A 14 2.94 -47.26 -9.97
CA GLY A 14 4.12 -46.41 -9.90
C GLY A 14 3.93 -44.91 -10.10
N ALA A 15 3.88 -44.18 -8.99
CA ALA A 15 4.21 -42.76 -8.99
C ALA A 15 5.66 -42.58 -9.44
N ALA A 16 5.87 -41.77 -10.49
CA ALA A 16 7.14 -41.14 -10.78
C ALA A 16 6.89 -39.63 -10.86
N SER A 17 7.33 -38.94 -9.82
CA SER A 17 7.26 -37.50 -9.65
C SER A 17 8.14 -36.78 -10.68
N PHE A 18 7.54 -35.92 -11.50
CA PHE A 18 8.26 -34.90 -12.25
C PHE A 18 7.65 -33.53 -11.91
N ARG A 19 8.30 -32.81 -10.99
CA ARG A 19 8.08 -31.38 -10.81
C ARG A 19 8.64 -30.66 -12.03
N ARG A 20 7.83 -29.83 -12.70
CA ARG A 20 8.22 -28.51 -13.29
C ARG A 20 7.00 -27.76 -13.87
N LEU A 21 6.64 -26.72 -13.12
CA LEU A 21 6.03 -25.42 -13.40
C LEU A 21 5.30 -25.09 -14.75
N ALA A 22 4.17 -24.39 -14.56
CA ALA A 22 3.61 -23.25 -15.31
C ALA A 22 2.64 -23.50 -16.50
N LEU A 23 1.35 -23.20 -16.26
CA LEU A 23 0.70 -22.00 -16.84
C LEU A 23 -0.60 -21.68 -16.05
N ALA A 24 -0.60 -20.56 -15.34
CA ALA A 24 -1.79 -20.03 -14.65
C ALA A 24 -2.66 -19.27 -15.66
N LEU A 25 -3.85 -19.77 -15.95
CA LEU A 25 -4.81 -19.11 -16.83
C LEU A 25 -6.25 -19.53 -16.48
N SER A 26 -6.62 -19.40 -15.21
CA SER A 26 -8.02 -19.40 -14.77
C SER A 26 -8.13 -19.01 -13.29
N LEU A 27 -7.93 -17.74 -12.92
CA LEU A 27 -8.39 -17.29 -11.59
C LEU A 27 -8.82 -15.82 -11.55
N SER A 28 -9.29 -15.28 -12.67
CA SER A 28 -9.73 -13.87 -12.73
C SER A 28 -11.18 -13.65 -12.29
N LEU A 29 -11.91 -14.67 -11.82
CA LEU A 29 -13.34 -14.49 -11.46
C LEU A 29 -13.86 -15.30 -10.26
N VAL A 30 -13.05 -16.13 -9.60
CA VAL A 30 -13.49 -16.90 -8.40
C VAL A 30 -12.97 -16.30 -7.08
N ALA A 31 -12.04 -15.32 -7.13
CA ALA A 31 -11.69 -14.53 -5.95
C ALA A 31 -12.69 -13.40 -5.63
N LEU A 32 -13.84 -13.34 -6.33
CA LEU A 32 -14.86 -12.31 -6.15
C LEU A 32 -16.00 -12.73 -5.20
N ALA A 33 -15.96 -13.93 -4.58
CA ALA A 33 -17.09 -14.42 -3.78
C ALA A 33 -16.75 -15.15 -2.45
N ALA A 34 -15.51 -15.13 -1.96
CA ALA A 34 -15.12 -15.99 -0.81
C ALA A 34 -14.32 -15.32 0.32
N PHE A 35 -14.33 -13.99 0.46
CA PHE A 35 -13.87 -13.34 1.71
C PHE A 35 -14.76 -12.18 2.14
N GLY A 36 -16.08 -12.36 2.02
CA GLY A 36 -17.02 -11.63 2.87
C GLY A 36 -17.01 -12.24 4.27
N ALA A 37 -16.02 -11.90 5.09
CA ALA A 37 -16.07 -11.97 6.56
C ALA A 37 -14.78 -11.39 7.19
N ALA A 38 -14.92 -10.15 7.70
CA ALA A 38 -14.04 -9.44 8.65
C ALA A 38 -12.60 -9.07 8.20
N GLY A 39 -12.41 -7.78 7.89
CA GLY A 39 -11.14 -7.06 8.03
C GLY A 39 -11.44 -5.66 8.55
N ALA A 40 -10.76 -5.24 9.63
CA ALA A 40 -11.02 -4.05 10.44
C ALA A 40 -11.19 -2.73 9.67
N ASN A 41 -11.69 -1.69 10.33
CA ASN A 41 -11.80 -0.28 9.91
C ASN A 41 -10.57 0.25 9.12
N ALA A 42 -10.39 -0.22 7.90
CA ALA A 42 -9.28 0.16 7.06
C ALA A 42 -9.63 1.49 6.41
N HIS A 43 -8.65 2.39 6.40
CA HIS A 43 -8.85 3.75 5.97
C HIS A 43 -8.14 4.01 4.63
N LEU A 44 -8.77 4.80 3.78
CA LEU A 44 -8.17 5.38 2.59
C LEU A 44 -7.70 6.78 2.93
N TYR A 45 -6.50 7.14 2.45
CA TYR A 45 -5.89 8.46 2.66
C TYR A 45 -5.50 9.07 1.32
N TRP A 46 -5.71 10.38 1.18
CA TRP A 46 -5.27 11.10 -0.01
C TRP A 46 -4.96 12.56 0.29
N ALA A 47 -4.04 13.13 -0.48
CA ALA A 47 -3.78 14.57 -0.47
C ALA A 47 -4.81 15.29 -1.34
N GLY A 48 -5.50 16.25 -0.73
CA GLY A 48 -6.36 17.21 -1.38
C GLY A 48 -5.53 18.37 -1.92
N TYR A 49 -5.16 18.29 -3.20
CA TYR A 49 -4.27 19.26 -3.84
C TYR A 49 -4.85 20.70 -3.88
N ALA A 50 -6.18 20.83 -3.98
CA ALA A 50 -6.86 22.13 -4.12
C ALA A 50 -7.20 22.78 -2.76
N ASN A 51 -7.44 21.99 -1.72
CA ASN A 51 -7.77 22.46 -0.37
C ASN A 51 -6.59 22.35 0.61
N THR A 52 -5.44 21.86 0.15
CA THR A 52 -4.20 21.78 0.93
C THR A 52 -4.37 20.94 2.20
N SER A 53 -4.98 19.76 2.10
CA SER A 53 -5.20 18.91 3.29
C SER A 53 -5.09 17.42 3.00
N ILE A 54 -4.86 16.62 4.03
CA ILE A 54 -4.95 15.16 3.95
C ILE A 54 -6.33 14.73 4.43
N HIS A 55 -6.98 13.90 3.62
CA HIS A 55 -8.33 13.39 3.88
C HIS A 55 -8.28 11.92 4.21
N ARG A 56 -9.30 11.45 4.93
CA ARG A 56 -9.49 10.06 5.30
C ARG A 56 -10.94 9.64 5.15
N THR A 57 -11.18 8.44 4.64
CA THR A 57 -12.48 7.74 4.74
C THR A 57 -12.27 6.26 5.03
N THR A 58 -13.33 5.51 5.27
CA THR A 58 -13.26 4.05 5.33
C THR A 58 -13.12 3.45 3.93
N THR A 59 -12.53 2.27 3.85
CA THR A 59 -12.39 1.52 2.58
C THR A 59 -13.71 1.13 1.94
N SER A 60 -14.83 1.15 2.70
CA SER A 60 -16.16 1.00 2.14
C SER A 60 -16.64 2.27 1.41
N GLY A 61 -16.07 3.43 1.73
CA GLY A 61 -16.47 4.75 1.20
C GLY A 61 -17.86 5.19 1.63
N VAL A 62 -18.48 4.49 2.59
CA VAL A 62 -19.87 4.75 3.05
C VAL A 62 -19.89 5.77 4.19
N GLU A 63 -18.77 5.96 4.89
CA GLU A 63 -18.64 6.96 5.96
C GLU A 63 -18.24 8.33 5.43
N GLU A 64 -18.57 9.38 6.20
CA GLU A 64 -18.18 10.74 5.87
C GLU A 64 -16.66 10.86 5.71
N THR A 65 -16.26 11.62 4.70
CA THR A 65 -14.86 11.99 4.50
C THR A 65 -14.46 12.99 5.56
N GLN A 66 -13.37 12.70 6.27
CA GLN A 66 -12.77 13.60 7.25
C GLN A 66 -11.60 14.34 6.62
N GLU A 67 -11.59 15.67 6.75
CA GLU A 67 -10.36 16.46 6.64
C GLU A 67 -9.51 16.22 7.88
N LEU A 68 -8.46 15.43 7.72
CA LEU A 68 -7.69 14.89 8.84
C LEU A 68 -6.51 15.79 9.23
N VAL A 69 -5.78 16.29 8.23
CA VAL A 69 -4.67 17.24 8.43
C VAL A 69 -4.90 18.46 7.55
N PRO A 70 -5.38 19.59 8.09
CA PRO A 70 -5.53 20.83 7.34
C PRO A 70 -4.18 21.53 7.11
N GLY A 71 -4.08 22.39 6.08
CA GLY A 71 -2.95 23.30 5.91
C GLY A 71 -1.61 22.66 5.53
N THR A 72 -1.63 21.58 4.73
CA THR A 72 -0.44 20.83 4.28
C THR A 72 0.33 21.46 3.13
N GLU A 73 -0.03 22.69 2.72
CA GLU A 73 0.69 23.50 1.72
C GLU A 73 1.06 22.75 0.43
N ARG A 74 0.09 22.03 -0.16
CA ARG A 74 0.26 21.20 -1.39
C ARG A 74 1.03 19.89 -1.15
N ALA A 75 0.56 19.11 -0.20
CA ALA A 75 0.87 17.68 -0.16
C ALA A 75 0.58 17.01 -1.52
N THR A 76 1.48 16.13 -1.97
CA THR A 76 1.32 15.37 -3.22
C THR A 76 1.15 13.87 -2.96
N GLY A 77 2.23 13.15 -2.73
CA GLY A 77 2.20 11.73 -2.37
C GLY A 77 1.89 11.54 -0.89
N VAL A 78 1.15 10.48 -0.56
CA VAL A 78 0.82 10.09 0.81
C VAL A 78 1.14 8.60 1.00
N ALA A 79 1.74 8.25 2.14
CA ALA A 79 1.96 6.88 2.59
C ALA A 79 1.57 6.78 4.07
N VAL A 80 1.21 5.58 4.52
CA VAL A 80 0.71 5.36 5.89
C VAL A 80 1.26 4.03 6.42
N ASP A 81 1.71 4.02 7.67
CA ASP A 81 2.07 2.81 8.41
C ASP A 81 1.14 2.60 9.62
N ALA A 82 1.54 1.77 10.59
CA ALA A 82 0.73 1.50 11.77
C ALA A 82 0.65 2.67 12.77
N GLY A 83 1.47 3.71 12.65
CA GLY A 83 1.56 4.81 13.59
C GLY A 83 1.39 6.20 12.98
N HIS A 84 1.75 6.39 11.71
CA HIS A 84 1.84 7.71 11.10
C HIS A 84 1.34 7.76 9.66
N ILE A 85 0.99 8.98 9.27
CA ILE A 85 0.72 9.42 7.91
C ILE A 85 1.94 10.22 7.47
N TYR A 86 2.49 9.91 6.30
CA TYR A 86 3.63 10.59 5.70
C TYR A 86 3.19 11.25 4.39
N TRP A 87 3.70 12.45 4.11
CA TRP A 87 3.45 13.10 2.83
C TRP A 87 4.65 13.88 2.33
N ALA A 88 4.72 13.98 1.00
CA ALA A 88 5.63 14.88 0.32
C ALA A 88 5.11 16.32 0.41
N ASN A 89 5.86 17.21 1.05
CA ASN A 89 5.62 18.65 1.02
C ASN A 89 6.53 19.28 -0.05
N ARG A 90 6.00 19.38 -1.28
CA ARG A 90 6.79 19.80 -2.43
C ARG A 90 7.28 21.26 -2.34
N PRO A 91 6.47 22.25 -1.91
CA PRO A 91 6.97 23.62 -1.75
C PRO A 91 8.06 23.77 -0.68
N ALA A 92 7.99 23.00 0.40
CA ALA A 92 9.00 23.02 1.45
C ALA A 92 10.24 22.18 1.12
N GLU A 93 10.17 21.30 0.11
CA GLU A 93 11.22 20.32 -0.22
C GLU A 93 11.55 19.37 0.94
N MET A 94 10.49 18.88 1.60
CA MET A 94 10.58 18.08 2.81
C MET A 94 9.57 16.92 2.80
N ILE A 95 9.86 15.90 3.62
CA ILE A 95 8.85 14.92 4.03
C ILE A 95 8.28 15.36 5.37
N ALA A 96 6.97 15.36 5.47
CA ALA A 96 6.25 15.66 6.70
C ALA A 96 5.49 14.41 7.18
N ARG A 97 5.14 14.39 8.46
CA ARG A 97 4.34 13.32 9.05
C ARG A 97 3.36 13.82 10.13
N ALA A 98 2.39 12.99 10.46
CA ALA A 98 1.44 13.18 11.55
C ALA A 98 0.99 11.82 12.10
N ASN A 99 0.39 11.80 13.28
CA ASN A 99 -0.26 10.61 13.82
C ASN A 99 -1.47 10.20 12.96
N LEU A 100 -1.93 8.95 13.09
CA LEU A 100 -3.09 8.43 12.34
C LEU A 100 -4.41 9.16 12.61
N ASP A 101 -4.51 9.93 13.70
CA ASP A 101 -5.64 10.79 14.05
C ASP A 101 -5.51 12.22 13.49
N GLY A 102 -4.42 12.53 12.79
CA GLY A 102 -4.10 13.85 12.24
C GLY A 102 -3.39 14.80 13.20
N GLY A 103 -3.11 14.37 14.44
CA GLY A 103 -2.39 15.14 15.44
C GLY A 103 -0.86 15.07 15.28
N GLU A 104 -0.16 15.81 16.15
CA GLU A 104 1.32 15.83 16.22
C GLU A 104 2.01 16.01 14.86
N VAL A 105 1.54 17.01 14.11
CA VAL A 105 2.06 17.32 12.78
C VAL A 105 3.52 17.78 12.87
N GLU A 106 4.40 17.05 12.21
CA GLU A 106 5.81 17.39 12.00
C GLU A 106 6.02 17.77 10.53
N THR A 107 5.99 19.07 10.23
CA THR A 107 6.10 19.58 8.85
C THR A 107 7.49 19.46 8.24
N GLU A 108 8.53 19.32 9.08
CA GLU A 108 9.94 19.28 8.67
C GLU A 108 10.64 17.98 9.10
N TRP A 109 9.93 16.85 9.08
CA TRP A 109 10.45 15.59 9.62
C TRP A 109 11.71 15.09 8.88
N ILE A 110 11.73 15.15 7.54
CA ILE A 110 12.94 14.92 6.74
C ILE A 110 13.20 16.14 5.85
N LYS A 111 14.40 16.69 5.98
CA LYS A 111 14.88 17.86 5.24
C LYS A 111 15.70 17.45 4.01
N GLY A 112 15.80 18.34 3.03
CA GLY A 112 16.67 18.14 1.86
C GLY A 112 16.10 17.22 0.80
N ALA A 113 14.77 17.05 0.75
CA ALA A 113 14.07 16.28 -0.27
C ALA A 113 13.74 17.19 -1.48
N ALA A 114 14.79 17.69 -2.14
CA ALA A 114 14.68 18.64 -3.24
C ALA A 114 13.87 18.06 -4.41
N GLY A 115 12.77 18.71 -4.77
CA GLY A 115 11.85 18.22 -5.80
C GLY A 115 11.03 16.99 -5.40
N VAL A 116 10.78 16.75 -4.11
CA VAL A 116 9.96 15.61 -3.65
C VAL A 116 8.58 15.56 -4.34
N PHE A 117 8.16 14.36 -4.74
CA PHE A 117 6.83 14.15 -5.33
C PHE A 117 6.01 13.02 -4.70
N ALA A 118 6.54 11.80 -4.65
CA ALA A 118 5.85 10.64 -4.09
C ALA A 118 6.57 10.11 -2.85
N VAL A 119 5.84 9.47 -1.95
CA VAL A 119 6.37 8.79 -0.76
C VAL A 119 5.84 7.36 -0.69
N ALA A 120 6.66 6.44 -0.16
CA ALA A 120 6.30 5.07 0.20
C ALA A 120 6.92 4.71 1.54
N VAL A 121 6.33 3.76 2.25
CA VAL A 121 6.77 3.37 3.60
C VAL A 121 6.73 1.85 3.79
N ASP A 122 7.72 1.31 4.50
CA ASP A 122 7.73 -0.06 5.00
C ASP A 122 7.97 -0.09 6.51
N ALA A 123 8.21 -1.27 7.09
CA ALA A 123 8.38 -1.42 8.54
C ALA A 123 9.63 -0.72 9.13
N GLY A 124 10.61 -0.33 8.31
CA GLY A 124 11.86 0.26 8.74
C GLY A 124 12.19 1.61 8.10
N HIS A 125 11.65 1.88 6.91
CA HIS A 125 12.05 3.05 6.13
C HIS A 125 10.88 3.79 5.47
N VAL A 126 11.14 5.06 5.21
CA VAL A 126 10.42 5.87 4.23
C VAL A 126 11.28 6.05 2.99
N TYR A 127 10.63 6.06 1.83
CA TYR A 127 11.23 6.25 0.52
C TYR A 127 10.51 7.40 -0.18
N TRP A 128 11.23 8.16 -1.00
CA TRP A 128 10.62 9.22 -1.80
C TRP A 128 11.30 9.42 -3.14
N THR A 129 10.54 9.95 -4.11
CA THR A 129 11.08 10.35 -5.41
C THR A 129 11.45 11.83 -5.40
N ASN A 130 12.58 12.18 -6.00
CA ASN A 130 13.02 13.55 -6.21
C ASN A 130 13.00 13.86 -7.72
N ASP A 131 11.97 14.57 -8.18
CA ASP A 131 11.80 14.87 -9.61
C ASP A 131 12.88 15.82 -10.14
N THR A 132 13.40 16.72 -9.30
CA THR A 132 14.42 17.70 -9.69
C THR A 132 15.81 17.06 -9.86
N THR A 133 16.13 16.05 -9.05
CA THR A 133 17.46 15.42 -9.03
C THR A 133 17.47 14.04 -9.69
N GLU A 134 16.30 13.53 -10.10
CA GLU A 134 16.13 12.20 -10.71
C GLU A 134 16.63 11.06 -9.81
N THR A 135 16.42 11.18 -8.50
CA THR A 135 16.86 10.20 -7.50
C THR A 135 15.70 9.65 -6.66
N ILE A 136 15.98 8.56 -5.94
CA ILE A 136 15.15 8.06 -4.85
C ILE A 136 15.92 8.30 -3.55
N GLY A 137 15.29 8.92 -2.57
CA GLY A 137 15.83 9.02 -1.22
C GLY A 137 15.22 7.98 -0.29
N ARG A 138 15.95 7.65 0.80
CA ARG A 138 15.48 6.79 1.89
C ARG A 138 15.89 7.35 3.24
N ALA A 139 15.09 7.11 4.28
CA ALA A 139 15.48 7.35 5.66
C ALA A 139 14.84 6.31 6.59
N ASN A 140 15.47 6.08 7.75
CA ASN A 140 14.88 5.25 8.81
C ASN A 140 13.67 5.93 9.47
N LEU A 141 12.66 5.14 9.87
CA LEU A 141 11.45 5.65 10.52
C LEU A 141 11.68 6.28 11.90
N ALA A 142 12.80 5.96 12.55
CA ALA A 142 13.22 6.62 13.79
C ALA A 142 13.54 8.12 13.59
N GLY A 143 13.66 8.58 12.34
CA GLY A 143 14.12 9.92 11.98
C GLY A 143 15.64 10.05 12.11
N GLY A 144 16.22 11.02 11.41
CA GLY A 144 17.57 11.50 11.72
C GLY A 144 18.56 11.56 10.56
N GLU A 145 18.58 10.59 9.63
CA GLU A 145 19.53 10.64 8.52
C GLU A 145 18.93 10.10 7.20
N VAL A 146 19.09 10.91 6.15
CA VAL A 146 18.90 10.49 4.76
C VAL A 146 20.03 9.52 4.43
N GLU A 147 19.67 8.30 4.07
CA GLU A 147 20.62 7.31 3.59
C GLU A 147 20.78 7.45 2.06
N PRO A 148 22.02 7.41 1.53
CA PRO A 148 22.28 7.46 0.10
C PRO A 148 21.82 6.20 -0.65
#